data_AF-A0A956CFT9-F1
#
_entry.id   AF-A0A956CFT9-F1
#
_cell.length_a   1.000
_cell.length_b   1.000
_cell.length_c   1.000
_cell.angle_alpha   90.00
_cell.angle_beta   90.00
_cell.angle_gamma   90.00
#
_symmetry.space_group_name_H-M   'P 1'
#
loop_
_entity.id
_entity.type
_entity.pdbx_description
1 polymer ?
#
loop_
_entity_poly.entity_id
_entity_poly.type
_entity_poly.pdbx_seq_one_letter_code
_entity_poly.pdbx_strand_id
1 'polypeptide(L)'
;MEADALGLEPYVIATAPLLRRIDDSPLGVRLSKDRFYDPTRRRSEAFVDLIDRVDVMTFGPLGMRMPRWAIYDCAELPGAIVGLGGSHDKLPEPLRSEIAPAEFVPFTMCMATPMVAEGHWLVYSISSLLELVPNFDTVATSAETLAIALAMLRVKRATGTIQWGSHRLAAQTRFGPLAVRAAWVPAHTHPATCVFEWAVDDASQEQALKPPLASPDDAFPVDEADHPALQRLQARIEGGEELELTGVTPAAVGRAPRALVRWRTA
;
A
#
# COMPACT_ATOMS: atom_id res chain seq x y z
N MET A 1 -14.28 6.20 14.28
CA MET A 1 -13.66 7.52 14.10
C MET A 1 -13.30 7.61 12.63
N GLU A 2 -13.78 8.63 11.92
CA GLU A 2 -13.51 8.77 10.49
C GLU A 2 -12.18 9.51 10.27
N ALA A 3 -11.45 9.14 9.22
CA ALA A 3 -10.13 9.70 8.91
C ALA A 3 -10.18 11.22 8.66
N ASP A 4 -11.30 11.74 8.15
CA ASP A 4 -11.53 13.16 7.91
C ASP A 4 -11.39 14.02 9.17
N ALA A 5 -11.75 13.47 10.34
CA ALA A 5 -11.62 14.16 11.62
C ALA A 5 -10.14 14.35 12.05
N LEU A 6 -9.22 13.56 11.49
CA LEU A 6 -7.79 13.65 11.77
C LEU A 6 -7.12 14.80 10.99
N GLY A 7 -7.80 15.38 10.00
CA GLY A 7 -7.26 16.45 9.15
C GLY A 7 -5.88 16.08 8.62
N LEU A 8 -5.80 14.93 7.95
CA LEU A 8 -4.56 14.38 7.43
C LEU A 8 -4.06 15.20 6.24
N GLU A 9 -2.74 15.33 6.14
CA GLU A 9 -2.05 16.02 5.06
C GLU A 9 -1.05 15.07 4.38
N PRO A 10 -0.92 15.12 3.05
CA PRO A 10 0.07 14.31 2.34
C PRO A 10 1.50 14.77 2.61
N TYR A 11 2.42 13.80 2.66
CA TYR A 11 3.86 14.01 2.73
C TYR A 11 4.60 13.08 1.78
N VAL A 12 5.86 13.40 1.49
CA VAL A 12 6.74 12.58 0.64
C VAL A 12 8.17 12.55 1.15
N ILE A 13 8.76 11.37 1.16
CA ILE A 13 10.20 11.14 1.30
C ILE A 13 10.74 10.65 -0.03
N ALA A 14 11.65 11.43 -0.62
CA ALA A 14 12.31 11.08 -1.88
C ALA A 14 13.57 11.93 -2.06
N THR A 15 14.49 11.47 -2.89
CA THR A 15 15.68 12.26 -3.23
C THR A 15 15.32 13.56 -3.98
N ALA A 16 16.17 14.59 -3.86
CA ALA A 16 15.94 15.87 -4.53
C ALA A 16 15.65 15.78 -6.05
N PRO A 17 16.29 14.90 -6.85
CA PRO A 17 15.92 14.72 -8.25
C PRO A 17 14.48 14.27 -8.46
N LEU A 18 13.98 13.34 -7.65
CA LEU A 18 12.60 12.86 -7.75
C LEU A 18 11.60 13.90 -7.22
N LEU A 19 11.89 14.57 -6.11
CA LEU A 19 11.05 15.65 -5.56
C LEU A 19 10.80 16.80 -6.54
N ARG A 20 11.68 17.00 -7.53
CA ARG A 20 11.49 18.00 -8.60
C ARG A 20 10.56 17.54 -9.73
N ARG A 21 10.21 16.25 -9.78
CA ARG A 21 9.45 15.62 -10.86
C ARG A 21 8.06 15.16 -10.44
N ILE A 22 7.81 15.05 -9.13
CA ILE A 22 6.49 14.70 -8.61
C ILE A 22 5.45 15.77 -8.94
N ASP A 23 4.19 15.36 -9.01
CA ASP A 23 3.07 16.27 -8.89
C ASP A 23 2.93 16.73 -7.43
N ASP A 24 3.02 18.04 -7.18
CA ASP A 24 2.88 18.60 -5.83
C ASP A 24 1.43 18.96 -5.47
N SER A 25 0.50 18.66 -6.36
CA SER A 25 -0.95 18.79 -6.15
C SER A 25 -1.72 17.53 -6.60
N PRO A 26 -1.30 16.31 -6.17
CA PRO A 26 -1.93 15.07 -6.58
C PRO A 26 -3.42 15.08 -6.24
N LEU A 27 -4.25 14.68 -7.20
CA LEU A 27 -5.71 14.65 -7.05
C LEU A 27 -6.31 16.01 -6.63
N GLY A 28 -5.61 17.12 -6.93
CA GLY A 28 -6.02 18.47 -6.54
C GLY A 28 -5.65 18.88 -5.12
N VAL A 29 -4.98 18.02 -4.35
CA VAL A 29 -4.55 18.30 -2.97
C VAL A 29 -3.12 18.83 -2.97
N ARG A 30 -2.95 20.15 -2.75
CA ARG A 30 -1.62 20.77 -2.75
C ARG A 30 -0.83 20.44 -1.48
N LEU A 31 0.38 19.93 -1.64
CA LEU A 31 1.29 19.67 -0.53
C LEU A 31 2.05 20.94 -0.11
N SER A 32 2.23 21.10 1.20
CA SER A 32 3.22 22.03 1.73
C SER A 32 4.63 21.50 1.44
N LYS A 33 5.55 22.40 1.05
CA LYS A 33 6.97 22.06 0.85
C LYS A 33 7.67 21.66 2.14
N ASP A 34 7.11 21.99 3.30
CA ASP A 34 7.60 21.52 4.60
C ASP A 34 7.31 20.04 4.84
N ARG A 35 6.52 19.41 3.97
CA ARG A 35 6.22 17.96 3.98
C ARG A 35 7.05 17.18 2.94
N PHE A 36 8.10 17.82 2.40
CA PHE A 36 9.05 17.21 1.46
C PHE A 36 10.33 16.88 2.22
N TYR A 37 10.60 15.59 2.37
CA TYR A 37 11.77 15.09 3.08
C TYR A 37 12.74 14.46 2.08
N ASP A 38 14.01 14.90 2.13
CA ASP A 38 15.08 14.33 1.31
C ASP A 38 15.97 13.49 2.24
N PRO A 39 15.96 12.15 2.08
CA PRO A 39 16.66 11.23 3.00
C PRO A 39 18.18 11.44 2.98
N THR A 40 18.72 12.12 1.97
CA THR A 40 20.15 12.49 1.88
C THR A 40 20.50 13.74 2.70
N ARG A 41 19.50 14.38 3.32
CA ARG A 41 19.66 15.61 4.11
C ARG A 41 19.40 15.33 5.57
N ARG A 42 20.37 15.70 6.42
CA ARG A 42 20.26 15.58 7.87
C ARG A 42 18.99 16.20 8.46
N ARG A 43 18.46 17.27 7.86
CA ARG A 43 17.20 17.89 8.32
C ARG A 43 15.99 16.95 8.30
N SER A 44 16.05 15.88 7.52
CA SER A 44 14.97 14.89 7.38
C SER A 44 15.11 13.72 8.36
N GLU A 45 16.23 13.63 9.10
CA GLU A 45 16.56 12.53 10.02
C GLU A 45 15.41 12.22 11.00
N ALA A 46 14.91 13.24 11.71
CA ALA A 46 13.86 13.05 12.71
C ALA A 46 12.56 12.49 12.10
N PHE A 47 12.20 12.88 10.88
CA PHE A 47 10.98 12.38 10.23
C PHE A 47 11.20 10.98 9.63
N VAL A 48 12.37 10.71 9.06
CA VAL A 48 12.76 9.36 8.60
C VAL A 48 12.78 8.36 9.76
N ASP A 49 13.20 8.79 10.96
CA ASP A 49 13.14 7.95 12.15
C ASP A 49 11.70 7.62 12.58
N LEU A 50 10.76 8.55 12.37
CA LEU A 50 9.34 8.27 12.58
C LEU A 50 8.82 7.23 11.58
N ILE A 51 9.27 7.25 10.33
CA ILE A 51 8.91 6.23 9.33
C ILE A 51 9.39 4.84 9.73
N ASP A 52 10.66 4.68 10.16
CA ASP A 52 11.16 3.39 10.68
C ASP A 52 10.33 2.94 11.89
N ARG A 53 9.92 3.88 12.77
CA ARG A 53 9.05 3.55 13.91
C ARG A 53 7.66 3.08 13.48
N VAL A 54 7.04 3.71 12.47
CA VAL A 54 5.77 3.24 11.90
C VAL A 54 5.92 1.82 11.39
N ASP A 55 6.96 1.55 10.59
CA ASP A 55 7.24 0.20 10.06
C ASP A 55 7.35 -0.84 11.18
N VAL A 56 8.15 -0.54 12.21
CA VAL A 56 8.35 -1.40 13.39
C VAL A 56 7.02 -1.68 14.10
N MET A 57 6.19 -0.66 14.32
CA MET A 57 4.92 -0.83 15.02
C MET A 57 3.91 -1.63 14.19
N THR A 58 3.89 -1.48 12.87
CA THR A 58 2.90 -2.14 11.99
C THR A 58 3.31 -3.53 11.50
N PHE A 59 4.61 -3.79 11.36
CA PHE A 59 5.14 -5.04 10.79
C PHE A 59 6.04 -5.82 11.74
N GLY A 60 6.60 -5.19 12.78
CA GLY A 60 7.43 -5.85 13.79
C GLY A 60 6.73 -7.03 14.47
N PRO A 61 5.49 -6.89 14.98
CA PRO A 61 4.73 -8.00 15.56
C PRO A 61 4.47 -9.16 14.59
N LEU A 62 4.53 -8.91 13.29
CA LEU A 62 4.33 -9.90 12.24
C LEU A 62 5.65 -10.58 11.81
N GLY A 63 6.80 -10.18 12.38
CA GLY A 63 8.12 -10.64 11.95
C GLY A 63 8.52 -10.15 10.56
N MET A 64 7.84 -9.13 10.03
CA MET A 64 8.01 -8.61 8.67
C MET A 64 8.61 -7.19 8.65
N ARG A 65 9.23 -6.75 9.76
CA ARG A 65 9.92 -5.47 9.81
C ARG A 65 10.96 -5.39 8.69
N MET A 66 10.94 -4.32 7.91
CA MET A 66 12.02 -4.05 6.97
C MET A 66 13.25 -3.55 7.74
N PRO A 67 14.44 -4.11 7.50
CA PRO A 67 15.65 -3.52 8.07
C PRO A 67 15.83 -2.11 7.49
N ARG A 68 16.32 -1.18 8.31
CA ARG A 68 16.47 0.24 7.93
C ARG A 68 17.22 0.45 6.61
N TRP A 69 18.26 -0.34 6.34
CA TRP A 69 18.99 -0.27 5.08
C TRP A 69 18.10 -0.58 3.88
N ALA A 70 17.14 -1.51 3.99
CA ALA A 70 16.23 -1.84 2.90
C ALA A 70 15.19 -0.74 2.67
N ILE A 71 14.73 -0.06 3.72
CA ILE A 71 13.87 1.14 3.57
C ILE A 71 14.63 2.20 2.78
N TYR A 72 15.86 2.51 3.17
CA TYR A 72 16.67 3.53 2.48
C TYR A 72 17.05 3.11 1.05
N ASP A 73 17.67 1.93 0.87
CA ASP A 73 18.24 1.48 -0.41
C ASP A 73 17.18 1.07 -1.43
N CYS A 74 16.02 0.54 -0.99
CA CYS A 74 14.99 0.04 -1.88
C CYS A 74 13.81 1.01 -2.04
N ALA A 75 13.49 1.83 -1.03
CA ALA A 75 12.34 2.75 -1.06
C ALA A 75 12.78 4.20 -1.27
N GLU A 76 13.57 4.75 -0.35
CA GLU A 76 13.82 6.21 -0.29
C GLU A 76 14.78 6.72 -1.37
N LEU A 77 15.80 5.93 -1.69
CA LEU A 77 16.85 6.30 -2.64
C LEU A 77 16.39 6.15 -4.10
N PRO A 78 15.94 4.96 -4.56
CA PRO A 78 15.50 4.78 -5.95
C PRO A 78 14.04 5.23 -6.17
N GLY A 79 13.24 5.34 -5.12
CA GLY A 79 11.80 5.55 -5.18
C GLY A 79 11.33 6.66 -4.24
N ALA A 80 10.14 6.45 -3.68
CA ALA A 80 9.54 7.36 -2.71
C ALA A 80 8.74 6.62 -1.64
N ILE A 81 8.68 7.23 -0.46
CA ILE A 81 7.69 6.91 0.56
C ILE A 81 6.69 8.05 0.57
N VAL A 82 5.42 7.74 0.29
CA VAL A 82 4.33 8.73 0.28
C VAL A 82 3.30 8.31 1.31
N GLY A 83 2.77 9.25 2.07
CA GLY A 83 1.83 8.94 3.12
C GLY A 83 0.92 10.10 3.50
N LEU A 84 0.02 9.82 4.42
CA LEU A 84 -0.81 10.81 5.09
C LEU A 84 -0.30 10.96 6.53
N GLY A 85 -0.17 12.20 6.99
CA GLY A 85 0.27 12.52 8.35
C GLY A 85 -0.53 13.66 8.95
N GLY A 86 -0.30 13.95 10.22
CA GLY A 86 -1.02 15.00 10.91
C GLY A 86 -0.38 15.37 12.23
N SER A 87 -1.03 16.28 12.97
CA SER A 87 -0.58 16.67 14.31
C SER A 87 -0.61 15.48 15.27
N HIS A 88 0.41 15.37 16.13
CA HIS A 88 0.47 14.39 17.21
C HIS A 88 -0.76 14.45 18.13
N ASP A 89 -1.31 15.64 18.40
CA ASP A 89 -2.49 15.83 19.26
C ASP A 89 -3.77 15.23 18.67
N LYS A 90 -3.75 14.84 17.39
CA LYS A 90 -4.86 14.17 16.72
C LYS A 90 -4.69 12.65 16.69
N LEU A 91 -3.56 12.10 17.14
CA LEU A 91 -3.41 10.66 17.26
C LEU A 91 -4.47 10.11 18.23
N PRO A 92 -5.19 9.04 17.85
CA PRO A 92 -6.04 8.32 18.80
C PRO A 92 -5.20 7.65 19.87
N GLU A 93 -5.79 7.46 21.04
CA GLU A 93 -5.24 6.54 22.03
C GLU A 93 -5.42 5.09 21.53
N PRO A 94 -4.45 4.18 21.74
CA PRO A 94 -3.23 4.31 22.53
C PRO A 94 -2.01 4.89 21.79
N LEU A 95 -2.10 5.18 20.49
CA LEU A 95 -0.96 5.60 19.68
C LEU A 95 -0.29 6.88 20.18
N ARG A 96 -1.08 7.82 20.70
CA ARG A 96 -0.56 9.10 21.20
C ARG A 96 0.44 8.92 22.34
N SER A 97 0.22 7.94 23.22
CA SER A 97 1.12 7.61 24.33
C SER A 97 2.38 6.87 23.86
N GLU A 98 2.28 6.10 22.78
CA GLU A 98 3.39 5.31 22.23
C GLU A 98 4.33 6.12 21.33
N ILE A 99 3.86 7.22 20.75
CA ILE A 99 4.62 8.04 19.81
C ILE A 99 5.06 9.31 20.54
N ALA A 100 6.36 9.62 20.48
CA ALA A 100 6.89 10.84 21.07
C ALA A 100 6.25 12.08 20.43
N PRO A 101 5.98 13.15 21.19
CA PRO A 101 5.43 14.38 20.64
C PRO A 101 6.27 14.92 19.47
N ALA A 102 5.60 15.19 18.36
CA ALA A 102 6.19 15.78 17.16
C ALA A 102 5.17 16.71 16.50
N GLU A 103 5.65 17.73 15.79
CA GLU A 103 4.77 18.66 15.07
C GLU A 103 3.92 17.92 14.02
N PHE A 104 4.53 16.94 13.35
CA PHE A 104 3.92 16.18 12.28
C PHE A 104 4.31 14.71 12.39
N VAL A 105 3.32 13.83 12.46
CA VAL A 105 3.48 12.37 12.60
C VAL A 105 2.95 11.70 11.33
N PRO A 106 3.67 10.74 10.73
CA PRO A 106 3.14 9.91 9.65
C PRO A 106 2.09 8.93 10.21
N PHE A 107 0.85 8.99 9.70
CA PHE A 107 -0.23 8.08 10.09
C PHE A 107 -0.26 6.86 9.18
N THR A 108 -0.07 7.09 7.88
CA THR A 108 0.02 6.05 6.86
C THR A 108 1.29 6.24 6.05
N MET A 109 1.70 5.17 5.37
CA MET A 109 2.74 5.23 4.34
C MET A 109 2.52 4.17 3.27
N CYS A 110 3.00 4.49 2.08
CA CYS A 110 3.14 3.59 0.95
C CYS A 110 4.57 3.75 0.41
N MET A 111 5.24 2.62 0.17
CA MET A 111 6.56 2.61 -0.48
C MET A 111 6.41 2.21 -1.95
N ALA A 112 7.01 3.01 -2.83
CA ALA A 112 6.95 2.79 -4.26
C ALA A 112 8.32 3.00 -4.92
N THR A 113 8.70 2.08 -5.80
CA THR A 113 10.00 2.09 -6.51
C THR A 113 9.80 1.96 -8.00
N PRO A 114 10.49 2.75 -8.84
CA PRO A 114 10.30 2.69 -10.28
C PRO A 114 10.78 1.35 -10.83
N MET A 115 10.05 0.82 -11.80
CA MET A 115 10.45 -0.33 -12.60
C MET A 115 11.09 0.12 -13.91
N VAL A 116 11.64 -0.83 -14.67
CA VAL A 116 12.35 -0.56 -15.93
C VAL A 116 11.48 0.17 -16.96
N ALA A 117 10.18 -0.14 -17.00
CA ALA A 117 9.25 0.52 -17.91
C ALA A 117 8.87 1.91 -17.39
N GLU A 118 8.87 2.91 -18.27
CA GLU A 118 8.49 4.28 -17.91
C GLU A 118 7.06 4.34 -17.35
N GLY A 119 6.87 5.05 -16.24
CA GLY A 119 5.58 5.17 -15.56
C GLY A 119 5.13 3.88 -14.87
N HIS A 120 5.96 2.84 -14.83
CA HIS A 120 5.67 1.61 -14.10
C HIS A 120 6.37 1.61 -12.74
N TRP A 121 5.62 1.38 -11.67
CA TRP A 121 6.15 1.38 -10.30
C TRP A 121 5.74 0.10 -9.56
N LEU A 122 6.67 -0.41 -8.75
CA LEU A 122 6.41 -1.45 -7.76
C LEU A 122 5.92 -0.78 -6.48
N VAL A 123 4.79 -1.23 -5.94
CA VAL A 123 4.22 -0.85 -4.65
C VAL A 123 4.25 -2.06 -3.74
N TYR A 124 5.06 -2.02 -2.68
CA TYR A 124 5.40 -3.24 -1.92
C TYR A 124 5.30 -3.10 -0.40
N SER A 125 4.94 -1.91 0.10
CA SER A 125 4.54 -1.74 1.50
C SER A 125 3.48 -0.67 1.58
N ILE A 126 2.37 -1.01 2.25
CA ILE A 126 1.38 -0.05 2.73
C ILE A 126 1.22 -0.34 4.21
N SER A 127 1.33 0.69 5.03
CA SER A 127 1.06 0.56 6.45
C SER A 127 0.33 1.77 7.00
N SER A 128 -0.32 1.54 8.13
CA SER A 128 -1.04 2.58 8.83
C SER A 128 -0.97 2.30 10.32
N LEU A 129 -0.56 3.30 11.10
CA LEU A 129 -0.64 3.25 12.55
C LEU A 129 -2.07 3.04 13.02
N LEU A 130 -3.05 3.53 12.26
CA LEU A 130 -4.47 3.40 12.60
C LEU A 130 -4.92 1.94 12.66
N GLU A 131 -4.19 1.00 12.04
CA GLU A 131 -4.46 -0.45 12.16
C GLU A 131 -4.27 -0.97 13.59
N LEU A 132 -3.49 -0.24 14.41
CA LEU A 132 -3.25 -0.58 15.81
C LEU A 132 -4.35 -0.06 16.74
N VAL A 133 -5.28 0.74 16.21
CA VAL A 133 -6.44 1.28 16.93
C VAL A 133 -7.59 0.29 16.77
N PRO A 134 -8.13 -0.29 17.87
CA PRO A 134 -9.21 -1.24 17.77
C PRO A 134 -10.41 -0.70 16.99
N ASN A 135 -10.92 -1.52 16.06
CA ASN A 135 -12.09 -1.22 15.22
C ASN A 135 -11.92 0.01 14.28
N PHE A 136 -10.69 0.46 14.04
CA PHE A 136 -10.46 1.46 13.01
C PHE A 136 -10.39 0.79 11.64
N ASP A 137 -11.30 1.15 10.75
CA ASP A 137 -11.25 0.70 9.35
C ASP A 137 -10.22 1.52 8.59
N THR A 138 -9.12 0.89 8.19
CA THR A 138 -8.03 1.53 7.45
C THR A 138 -8.12 1.32 5.95
N VAL A 139 -9.10 0.57 5.44
CA VAL A 139 -9.16 0.20 4.01
C VAL A 139 -9.29 1.45 3.14
N ALA A 140 -10.19 2.36 3.50
CA ALA A 140 -10.39 3.60 2.75
C ALA A 140 -9.16 4.52 2.82
N THR A 141 -8.63 4.77 4.03
CA THR A 141 -7.46 5.64 4.21
C THR A 141 -6.19 5.07 3.56
N SER A 142 -6.02 3.75 3.56
CA SER A 142 -4.91 3.07 2.86
C SER A 142 -5.06 3.18 1.34
N ALA A 143 -6.28 3.06 0.81
CA ALA A 143 -6.54 3.25 -0.62
C ALA A 143 -6.33 4.71 -1.04
N GLU A 144 -6.74 5.67 -0.23
CA GLU A 144 -6.47 7.10 -0.43
C GLU A 144 -4.97 7.40 -0.41
N THR A 145 -4.24 6.85 0.57
CA THR A 145 -2.78 6.96 0.66
C THR A 145 -2.11 6.48 -0.63
N LEU A 146 -2.55 5.32 -1.13
CA LEU A 146 -2.05 4.76 -2.38
C LEU A 146 -2.43 5.62 -3.58
N ALA A 147 -3.67 6.12 -3.66
CA ALA A 147 -4.15 6.96 -4.75
C ALA A 147 -3.31 8.24 -4.87
N ILE A 148 -3.08 8.91 -3.74
CA ILE A 148 -2.19 10.08 -3.64
C ILE A 148 -0.77 9.73 -4.09
N ALA A 149 -0.20 8.62 -3.62
CA ALA A 149 1.14 8.19 -4.00
C ALA A 149 1.28 7.98 -5.51
N LEU A 150 0.33 7.26 -6.11
CA LEU A 150 0.32 6.96 -7.53
C LEU A 150 0.14 8.22 -8.39
N ALA A 151 -0.75 9.12 -8.00
CA ALA A 151 -0.95 10.40 -8.68
C ALA A 151 0.29 11.30 -8.57
N MET A 152 0.85 11.42 -7.35
CA MET A 152 2.05 12.21 -7.06
C MET A 152 3.25 11.75 -7.90
N LEU A 153 3.44 10.44 -8.01
CA LEU A 153 4.54 9.83 -8.76
C LEU A 153 4.24 9.70 -10.27
N ARG A 154 3.06 10.15 -10.71
CA ARG A 154 2.59 10.08 -12.11
C ARG A 154 2.66 8.66 -12.67
N VAL A 155 2.27 7.69 -11.84
CA VAL A 155 2.27 6.27 -12.18
C VAL A 155 1.20 6.02 -13.26
N LYS A 156 1.54 5.22 -14.26
CA LYS A 156 0.65 4.76 -15.33
C LYS A 156 0.31 3.28 -15.21
N ARG A 157 1.22 2.51 -14.60
CA ARG A 157 1.05 1.09 -14.30
C ARG A 157 1.67 0.82 -12.93
N ALA A 158 1.00 0.06 -12.10
CA ALA A 158 1.54 -0.35 -10.82
C ALA A 158 1.62 -1.88 -10.74
N THR A 159 2.66 -2.38 -10.08
CA THR A 159 2.77 -3.77 -9.65
C THR A 159 2.70 -3.79 -8.13
N GLY A 160 1.81 -4.61 -7.58
CA GLY A 160 1.71 -4.86 -6.15
C GLY A 160 2.28 -6.22 -5.78
N THR A 161 2.85 -6.33 -4.59
CA THR A 161 3.28 -7.60 -4.00
C THR A 161 2.78 -7.70 -2.57
N ILE A 162 2.03 -8.74 -2.25
CA ILE A 162 1.45 -8.91 -0.91
C ILE A 162 1.02 -10.36 -0.66
N GLN A 163 1.02 -10.80 0.59
CA GLN A 163 0.50 -12.11 0.99
C GLN A 163 -1.01 -12.22 0.72
N TRP A 164 -1.46 -13.41 0.30
CA TRP A 164 -2.87 -13.65 -0.06
C TRP A 164 -3.86 -13.39 1.09
N GLY A 165 -3.49 -13.67 2.34
CA GLY A 165 -4.32 -13.44 3.52
C GLY A 165 -4.13 -12.07 4.17
N SER A 166 -3.36 -11.16 3.56
CA SER A 166 -3.17 -9.82 4.12
C SER A 166 -4.47 -9.01 4.06
N HIS A 167 -4.88 -8.44 5.19
CA HIS A 167 -6.03 -7.53 5.24
C HIS A 167 -5.82 -6.27 4.40
N ARG A 168 -4.57 -5.90 4.11
CA ARG A 168 -4.23 -4.71 3.31
C ARG A 168 -4.50 -4.90 1.82
N LEU A 169 -4.77 -6.14 1.37
CA LEU A 169 -5.19 -6.42 -0.01
C LEU A 169 -6.49 -5.68 -0.36
N ALA A 170 -7.38 -5.48 0.62
CA ALA A 170 -8.65 -4.78 0.44
C ALA A 170 -8.48 -3.34 -0.07
N ALA A 171 -7.40 -2.65 0.32
CA ALA A 171 -7.13 -1.29 -0.14
C ALA A 171 -6.72 -1.27 -1.62
N GLN A 172 -5.94 -2.27 -2.05
CA GLN A 172 -5.45 -2.40 -3.43
C GLN A 172 -6.58 -2.72 -4.40
N THR A 173 -7.52 -3.59 -4.02
CA THR A 173 -8.65 -3.98 -4.89
C THR A 173 -9.68 -2.88 -5.10
N ARG A 174 -9.58 -1.76 -4.36
CA ARG A 174 -10.41 -0.57 -4.62
C ARG A 174 -10.07 0.14 -5.93
N PHE A 175 -8.92 -0.12 -6.54
CA PHE A 175 -8.56 0.44 -7.85
C PHE A 175 -9.26 -0.29 -9.02
N GLY A 176 -9.98 -1.38 -8.74
CA GLY A 176 -10.64 -2.22 -9.72
C GLY A 176 -10.02 -3.62 -9.81
N PRO A 177 -10.39 -4.42 -10.82
CA PRO A 177 -9.80 -5.72 -11.05
C PRO A 177 -8.29 -5.61 -11.32
N LEU A 178 -7.50 -6.41 -10.61
CA LEU A 178 -6.03 -6.40 -10.69
C LEU A 178 -5.56 -7.67 -11.38
N ALA A 179 -4.77 -7.55 -12.44
CA ALA A 179 -4.26 -8.70 -13.19
C ALA A 179 -3.21 -9.44 -12.36
N VAL A 180 -3.48 -10.68 -11.96
CA VAL A 180 -2.54 -11.51 -11.19
C VAL A 180 -1.45 -12.01 -12.12
N ARG A 181 -0.20 -11.69 -11.78
CA ARG A 181 1.02 -12.09 -12.50
C ARG A 181 1.73 -13.28 -11.87
N ALA A 182 1.61 -13.41 -10.56
CA ALA A 182 2.05 -14.61 -9.86
C ALA A 182 1.13 -14.90 -8.67
N ALA A 183 0.74 -16.15 -8.53
CA ALA A 183 0.00 -16.67 -7.38
C ALA A 183 0.90 -17.40 -6.38
N TRP A 184 2.13 -17.74 -6.77
CA TRP A 184 3.12 -18.39 -5.94
C TRP A 184 4.52 -17.86 -6.26
N VAL A 185 5.23 -17.32 -5.26
CA VAL A 185 6.52 -16.64 -5.43
C VAL A 185 7.59 -17.31 -4.56
N PRO A 186 8.21 -18.43 -5.02
CA PRO A 186 9.15 -19.19 -4.19
C PRO A 186 10.43 -18.42 -3.85
N ALA A 187 10.75 -17.34 -4.57
CA ALA A 187 11.87 -16.46 -4.27
C ALA A 187 11.60 -15.50 -3.08
N HIS A 188 10.34 -15.36 -2.66
CA HIS A 188 9.96 -14.51 -1.54
C HIS A 188 10.00 -15.31 -0.22
N THR A 189 10.28 -14.63 0.90
CA THR A 189 10.29 -15.25 2.25
C THR A 189 8.97 -15.94 2.58
N HIS A 190 7.86 -15.40 2.05
CA HIS A 190 6.54 -16.01 2.10
C HIS A 190 6.11 -16.40 0.69
N PRO A 191 6.23 -17.68 0.28
CA PRO A 191 5.89 -18.09 -1.08
C PRO A 191 4.42 -17.92 -1.46
N ALA A 192 3.51 -17.91 -0.49
CA ALA A 192 2.09 -17.58 -0.65
C ALA A 192 1.85 -16.06 -0.83
N THR A 193 2.65 -15.44 -1.70
CA THR A 193 2.56 -14.04 -2.09
C THR A 193 1.89 -13.92 -3.45
N CYS A 194 0.98 -12.97 -3.57
CA CYS A 194 0.37 -12.54 -4.81
C CYS A 194 1.17 -11.38 -5.41
N VAL A 195 1.48 -11.48 -6.70
CA VAL A 195 1.97 -10.36 -7.52
C VAL A 195 0.87 -10.00 -8.50
N PHE A 196 0.47 -8.74 -8.53
CA PHE A 196 -0.61 -8.27 -9.39
C PHE A 196 -0.26 -6.92 -10.02
N GLU A 197 -0.96 -6.58 -11.10
CA GLU A 197 -0.76 -5.35 -11.84
C GLU A 197 -2.10 -4.66 -12.14
N TRP A 198 -2.07 -3.34 -12.23
CA TRP A 198 -3.19 -2.56 -12.74
C TRP A 198 -2.72 -1.33 -13.50
N ALA A 199 -3.58 -0.87 -14.41
CA ALA A 199 -3.43 0.42 -15.05
C ALA A 199 -3.81 1.52 -14.05
N VAL A 200 -3.02 2.58 -14.02
CA VAL A 200 -3.28 3.77 -13.21
C VAL A 200 -3.77 4.87 -14.14
N ASP A 201 -5.08 4.98 -14.24
CA ASP A 201 -5.81 6.01 -15.00
C ASP A 201 -6.83 6.73 -14.11
N ASP A 202 -7.47 7.76 -14.66
CA ASP A 202 -8.45 8.58 -13.94
C ASP A 202 -9.60 7.73 -13.36
N ALA A 203 -10.04 6.69 -14.08
CA ALA A 203 -11.12 5.82 -13.63
C ALA A 203 -10.72 4.96 -12.43
N SER A 204 -9.52 4.36 -12.46
CA SER A 204 -8.97 3.59 -11.34
C SER A 204 -8.73 4.45 -10.09
N GLN A 205 -8.27 5.69 -10.28
CA GLN A 205 -8.04 6.67 -9.22
C GLN A 205 -9.36 7.11 -8.59
N GLU A 206 -10.37 7.43 -9.42
CA GLU A 206 -11.70 7.78 -8.93
C GLU A 206 -12.36 6.62 -8.19
N GLN A 207 -12.20 5.39 -8.70
CA GLN A 207 -12.75 4.19 -8.07
C GLN A 207 -12.08 3.88 -6.73
N ALA A 208 -10.78 4.13 -6.56
CA ALA A 208 -10.08 3.93 -5.29
C ALA A 208 -10.70 4.72 -4.13
N LEU A 209 -11.22 5.91 -4.41
CA LEU A 209 -11.85 6.81 -3.44
C LEU A 209 -13.33 6.47 -3.16
N LYS A 210 -13.94 5.57 -3.95
CA LYS A 210 -15.32 5.10 -3.78
C LYS A 210 -15.39 3.79 -3.01
N PRO A 211 -16.55 3.39 -2.48
CA PRO A 211 -16.73 2.06 -1.91
C PRO A 211 -16.27 0.95 -2.88
N PRO A 212 -15.76 -0.19 -2.36
CA PRO A 212 -15.29 -1.29 -3.18
C PRO A 212 -16.35 -1.77 -4.18
N LEU A 213 -15.90 -2.13 -5.37
CA LEU A 213 -16.75 -2.79 -6.36
C LEU A 213 -17.21 -4.15 -5.83
N ALA A 214 -18.45 -4.53 -6.15
CA ALA A 214 -18.91 -5.88 -5.91
C ALA A 214 -18.08 -6.86 -6.76
N SER A 215 -17.60 -7.94 -6.15
CA SER A 215 -16.93 -8.99 -6.90
C SER A 215 -17.93 -9.71 -7.82
N PRO A 216 -17.53 -10.11 -9.04
CA PRO A 216 -18.38 -10.86 -9.95
C PRO A 216 -18.88 -12.20 -9.38
N ASP A 217 -20.03 -12.69 -9.85
CA ASP A 217 -20.66 -13.93 -9.37
C ASP A 217 -19.80 -15.19 -9.60
N ASP A 218 -18.90 -15.14 -10.59
CA ASP A 218 -17.95 -16.21 -10.93
C ASP A 218 -16.62 -16.11 -10.16
N ALA A 219 -16.47 -15.10 -9.29
CA ALA A 219 -15.30 -14.97 -8.43
C ALA A 219 -15.30 -16.05 -7.33
N PHE A 220 -14.11 -16.58 -7.03
CA PHE A 220 -13.90 -17.62 -6.03
C PHE A 220 -12.82 -17.21 -5.03
N PRO A 221 -12.94 -17.65 -3.75
CA PRO A 221 -11.97 -17.30 -2.72
C PRO A 221 -10.67 -18.11 -2.87
N VAL A 222 -9.56 -17.45 -2.61
CA VAL A 222 -8.23 -18.07 -2.48
C VAL A 222 -7.91 -18.23 -0.99
N ASP A 223 -7.45 -19.43 -0.61
CA ASP A 223 -6.94 -19.70 0.72
C ASP A 223 -5.41 -19.65 0.70
N GLU A 224 -4.81 -18.76 1.49
CA GLU A 224 -3.35 -18.63 1.60
C GLU A 224 -2.69 -19.93 2.08
N ALA A 225 -3.38 -20.71 2.92
CA ALA A 225 -2.84 -21.95 3.48
C ALA A 225 -2.86 -23.13 2.49
N ASP A 226 -3.64 -23.07 1.41
CA ASP A 226 -3.69 -24.11 0.39
C ASP A 226 -2.59 -23.91 -0.66
N HIS A 227 -1.34 -24.14 -0.25
CA HIS A 227 -0.19 -24.02 -1.14
C HIS A 227 -0.31 -24.85 -2.44
N PRO A 228 -0.80 -26.12 -2.40
CA PRO A 228 -1.05 -26.86 -3.64
C PRO A 228 -2.04 -26.15 -4.58
N ALA A 229 -3.09 -25.51 -4.07
CA ALA A 229 -3.99 -24.70 -4.90
C ALA A 229 -3.30 -23.48 -5.50
N LEU A 230 -2.52 -22.73 -4.70
CA LEU A 230 -1.74 -21.58 -5.19
C LEU A 230 -0.76 -21.98 -6.30
N GLN A 231 -0.08 -23.11 -6.16
CA GLN A 231 0.81 -23.65 -7.18
C GLN A 231 0.07 -24.05 -8.46
N ARG A 232 -1.15 -24.62 -8.34
CA ARG A 232 -2.01 -24.89 -9.51
C ARG A 232 -2.46 -23.60 -10.20
N LEU A 233 -2.81 -22.56 -9.45
CA LEU A 233 -3.12 -21.24 -10.02
C LEU A 233 -1.90 -20.69 -10.76
N GLN A 234 -0.71 -20.77 -10.16
CA GLN A 234 0.55 -20.34 -10.78
C GLN A 234 0.81 -21.07 -12.09
N ALA A 235 0.67 -22.40 -12.12
CA ALA A 235 0.88 -23.20 -13.33
C ALA A 235 -0.09 -22.83 -14.47
N ARG A 236 -1.33 -22.45 -14.14
CA ARG A 236 -2.31 -21.97 -15.13
C ARG A 236 -1.96 -20.58 -15.67
N ILE A 237 -1.52 -19.67 -14.81
CA ILE A 237 -1.01 -18.34 -15.20
C ILE A 237 0.20 -18.49 -16.14
N GLU A 238 1.14 -19.37 -15.80
CA GLU A 238 2.31 -19.69 -16.65
C GLU A 238 1.90 -20.37 -17.97
N GLY A 239 0.79 -21.09 -17.98
CA GLY A 239 0.15 -21.65 -19.17
C GLY A 239 -0.56 -20.62 -20.07
N GLY A 240 -0.57 -19.35 -19.67
CA GLY A 240 -1.15 -18.24 -20.44
C GLY A 240 -2.59 -17.88 -20.08
N GLU A 241 -3.16 -18.49 -19.04
CA GLU A 241 -4.48 -18.10 -18.54
C GLU A 241 -4.41 -16.79 -17.74
N GLU A 242 -5.38 -15.90 -17.94
CA GLU A 242 -5.43 -14.62 -17.24
C GLU A 242 -6.32 -14.70 -16.00
N LEU A 243 -5.76 -14.37 -14.83
CA LEU A 243 -6.47 -14.33 -13.56
C LEU A 243 -6.56 -12.89 -13.06
N GLU A 244 -7.72 -12.49 -12.55
CA GLU A 244 -7.94 -11.18 -11.96
C GLU A 244 -8.28 -11.32 -10.48
N LEU A 245 -7.68 -10.47 -9.65
CA LEU A 245 -8.07 -10.23 -8.27
C LEU A 245 -9.15 -9.16 -8.25
N THR A 246 -10.31 -9.46 -7.69
CA THR A 246 -11.54 -8.67 -7.80
C THR A 246 -12.08 -8.15 -6.48
N GLY A 247 -11.43 -8.49 -5.37
CA GLY A 247 -11.89 -8.08 -4.04
C GLY A 247 -11.34 -8.97 -2.94
N VAL A 248 -11.93 -8.83 -1.76
CA VAL A 248 -11.73 -9.71 -0.62
C VAL A 248 -13.09 -10.07 -0.02
N THR A 249 -13.21 -11.25 0.58
CA THR A 249 -14.42 -11.59 1.35
C THR A 249 -14.54 -10.64 2.55
N PRO A 250 -15.77 -10.29 2.98
CA PRO A 250 -15.97 -9.59 4.24
C PRO A 250 -15.27 -10.33 5.39
N ALA A 251 -14.63 -9.59 6.28
CA ALA A 251 -14.12 -10.17 7.53
C ALA A 251 -15.32 -10.71 8.34
N ALA A 252 -15.27 -11.98 8.72
CA ALA A 252 -16.26 -12.60 9.59
C ALA A 252 -15.62 -12.95 10.92
N VAL A 253 -16.40 -12.99 12.01
CA VAL A 253 -15.89 -13.33 13.34
C VAL A 253 -15.15 -14.67 13.29
N GLY A 254 -13.86 -14.66 13.61
CA GLY A 254 -13.00 -15.85 13.61
C GLY A 254 -12.55 -16.36 12.24
N ARG A 255 -12.76 -15.59 11.14
CA ARG A 255 -12.25 -15.93 9.80
C ARG A 255 -11.58 -14.72 9.15
N ALA A 256 -10.31 -14.90 8.79
CA ALA A 256 -9.57 -13.92 8.02
C ALA A 256 -10.24 -13.65 6.65
N PRO A 257 -10.18 -12.42 6.12
CA PRO A 257 -10.63 -12.15 4.77
C PRO A 257 -9.80 -12.97 3.78
N ARG A 258 -10.45 -13.44 2.71
CA ARG A 258 -9.83 -14.18 1.62
C ARG A 258 -9.89 -13.36 0.35
N ALA A 259 -8.81 -13.33 -0.41
CA ALA A 259 -8.81 -12.74 -1.74
C ALA A 259 -9.85 -13.42 -2.64
N LEU A 260 -10.58 -12.63 -3.43
CA LEU A 260 -11.54 -13.10 -4.42
C LEU A 260 -10.96 -12.94 -5.81
N VAL A 261 -10.81 -14.04 -6.54
CA VAL A 261 -10.22 -14.03 -7.88
C VAL A 261 -11.20 -14.61 -8.90
N ARG A 262 -11.04 -14.26 -10.16
CA ARG A 262 -11.77 -14.87 -11.28
C ARG A 262 -10.84 -15.07 -12.47
N TRP A 263 -11.17 -16.02 -13.32
CA TRP A 263 -10.50 -16.16 -14.62
C TRP A 263 -11.09 -15.14 -15.59
N ARG A 264 -10.25 -14.44 -16.33
CA ARG A 264 -10.71 -13.58 -17.40
C ARG A 264 -11.11 -14.47 -18.58
N THR A 265 -12.39 -14.46 -18.93
CA THR A 265 -12.86 -15.13 -20.14
C THR A 265 -12.35 -14.37 -21.36
N ALA A 266 -11.78 -15.11 -22.31
CA ALA A 266 -11.30 -14.59 -23.59
C ALA A 266 -12.45 -14.09 -24.47
#